data_AF-A0A944ZPP0-F1
#
_entry.id   AF-A0A944ZPP0-F1
#
_cell.length_a   1.000
_cell.length_b   1.000
_cell.length_c   1.000
_cell.angle_alpha   90.00
_cell.angle_beta   90.00
_cell.angle_gamma   90.00
#
_symmetry.space_group_name_H-M   'P 1'
#
loop_
_entity.id
_entity.type
_entity.pdbx_description
1 polymer ?
#
loop_
_entity_poly.entity_id
_entity_poly.type
_entity_poly.pdbx_seq_one_letter_code
_entity_poly.pdbx_strand_id
1 'polypeptide(L)' 'MDSEVQIELLAGQRKAIKQAIKDEEHRPHPDDLVLHDLKRQKLALKDQIHDIETHH' A
#
# COMPACT_ATOMS: atom_id res chain seq x y z
N MET A 1 15.74 1.67 15.68
CA MET A 1 15.34 3.09 15.53
C MET A 1 15.01 3.41 14.08
N ASP A 2 15.87 3.09 13.11
CA ASP A 2 15.56 3.34 11.68
C ASP A 2 14.40 2.49 11.13
N SER A 3 14.25 1.24 11.59
CA SER A 3 13.19 0.34 11.13
C SER A 3 11.77 0.81 11.49
N GLU A 4 11.58 1.40 12.67
CA GLU A 4 10.27 1.94 13.09
C GLU A 4 9.85 3.13 12.22
N VAL A 5 10.78 4.05 11.92
CA VAL A 5 10.53 5.17 11.01
C VAL A 5 10.20 4.67 9.60
N GLN A 6 10.89 3.62 9.15
CA GLN A 6 10.64 3.01 7.85
C GLN A 6 9.26 2.34 7.78
N ILE A 7 8.84 1.65 8.84
CA ILE A 7 7.50 1.05 8.95
C ILE A 7 6.42 2.15 8.95
N GLU A 8 6.59 3.23 9.70
CA GLU A 8 5.63 4.35 9.71
C GLU A 8 5.47 4.99 8.33
N LEU A 9 6.57 5.20 7.61
CA LEU A 9 6.55 5.74 6.25
C LEU A 9 5.80 4.81 5.29
N LEU A 10 6.11 3.51 5.32
CA LEU A 10 5.45 2.49 4.50
C LEU A 10 3.96 2.37 4.86
N ALA A 11 3.61 2.49 6.14
CA ALA A 11 2.22 2.50 6.60
C ALA A 11 1.45 3.71 6.06
N GLY A 12 2.09 4.89 6.03
CA GLY A 12 1.55 6.11 5.42
C GLY A 12 1.29 5.94 3.92
N GLN A 13 2.26 5.40 3.18
CA GLN A 13 2.11 5.08 1.76
C GLN A 13 0.99 4.07 1.53
N ARG A 14 0.92 3.01 2.35
CA ARG A 14 -0.13 1.98 2.24
C ARG A 14 -1.52 2.55 2.51
N LYS A 15 -1.64 3.58 3.37
CA LYS A 15 -2.89 4.31 3.60
C LYS A 15 -3.30 5.12 2.37
N ALA A 16 -2.36 5.82 1.74
CA ALA A 16 -2.61 6.56 0.50
C ALA A 16 -3.08 5.65 -0.63
N ILE A 17 -2.43 4.50 -0.83
CA ILE A 17 -2.83 3.51 -1.85
C ILE A 17 -4.20 2.92 -1.54
N LYS A 18 -4.52 2.61 -0.28
CA LYS A 18 -5.87 2.17 0.11
C LYS A 18 -6.94 3.22 -0.22
N GLN A 19 -6.62 4.51 -0.06
CA GLN A 19 -7.54 5.58 -0.41
C GLN A 19 -7.71 5.66 -1.93
N ALA A 20 -6.62 5.63 -2.70
CA ALA A 20 -6.67 5.63 -4.16
C ALA A 20 -7.48 4.44 -4.72
N ILE A 21 -7.35 3.25 -4.13
CA ILE A 21 -8.18 2.09 -4.50
C ILE A 21 -9.65 2.37 -4.24
N LYS A 22 -10.00 2.91 -3.07
CA LYS A 22 -11.40 3.23 -2.75
C LYS A 22 -11.98 4.29 -3.67
N ASP A 23 -11.19 5.31 -3.99
CA ASP A 23 -11.61 6.40 -4.87
C ASP A 23 -11.85 5.87 -6.29
N GLU A 24 -10.97 4.99 -6.78
CA GLU A 24 -11.12 4.33 -8.07
C GLU A 24 -12.29 3.33 -8.08
N GLU A 25 -12.48 2.52 -7.03
CA GLU A 25 -13.64 1.60 -6.90
C GLU A 25 -14.99 2.35 -6.82
N HIS A 26 -15.00 3.62 -6.36
CA HIS A 26 -16.20 4.46 -6.35
C HIS A 26 -16.48 5.15 -7.68
N ARG A 27 -15.57 5.09 -8.65
CA ARG A 27 -15.81 5.71 -9.96
C ARG A 27 -16.93 4.96 -10.70
N PRO A 28 -17.77 5.67 -11.48
CA PRO A 28 -18.79 5.04 -12.31
C PRO A 28 -18.22 4.04 -13.34
N HIS A 29 -16.96 4.26 -13.75
CA HIS A 29 -16.17 3.37 -14.61
C HIS A 29 -14.80 3.19 -13.97
N PRO A 30 -14.64 2.24 -13.05
CA PRO A 30 -13.34 1.93 -12.47
C PRO A 30 -12.41 1.37 -13.55
N ASP A 31 -11.16 1.84 -13.56
CA ASP A 31 -10.13 1.21 -14.36
C ASP A 31 -9.56 -0.01 -13.61
N ASP A 32 -9.94 -1.21 -14.06
CA ASP A 32 -9.49 -2.48 -13.48
C ASP A 32 -7.97 -2.65 -13.53
N LEU A 33 -7.27 -2.08 -14.53
CA LEU A 33 -5.81 -2.13 -14.59
C LEU A 33 -5.19 -1.26 -13.49
N VAL A 34 -5.73 -0.06 -13.29
CA VAL A 34 -5.31 0.84 -12.21
C VAL A 34 -5.61 0.21 -10.85
N LEU A 35 -6.79 -0.37 -10.67
CA LEU A 35 -7.14 -1.08 -9.44
C LEU A 35 -6.23 -2.26 -9.17
N HIS A 36 -5.90 -3.05 -10.20
CA HIS A 36 -5.00 -4.18 -10.08
C HIS A 36 -3.58 -3.72 -9.71
N ASP A 37 -3.07 -2.67 -10.35
CA ASP A 37 -1.74 -2.13 -10.04
C ASP A 37 -1.68 -1.54 -8.62
N LEU A 38 -2.69 -0.78 -8.20
CA LEU A 38 -2.79 -0.27 -6.84
C LEU A 38 -2.88 -1.40 -5.80
N LYS A 39 -3.65 -2.46 -6.07
CA LYS A 39 -3.74 -3.65 -5.21
C LYS A 39 -2.39 -4.37 -5.11
N ARG A 40 -1.65 -4.46 -6.21
CA ARG A 40 -0.29 -5.02 -6.26
C ARG A 40 0.69 -4.17 -5.45
N GLN A 41 0.69 -2.86 -5.61
CA GLN A 41 1.54 -1.95 -4.83
C GLN A 41 1.23 -2.04 -3.32
N LYS A 42 -0.06 -2.09 -2.95
CA LYS A 42 -0.48 -2.31 -1.56
C LYS A 42 0.05 -3.63 -0.99
N LEU A 43 0.06 -4.71 -1.79
CA LEU A 43 0.60 -6.00 -1.38
C LEU A 43 2.12 -5.91 -1.18
N ALA A 44 2.86 -5.33 -2.13
CA ALA A 44 4.30 -5.14 -2.03
C ALA A 44 4.71 -4.35 -0.77
N LEU A 45 4.01 -3.26 -0.46
CA LEU A 45 4.25 -2.48 0.76
C LEU A 45 3.96 -3.29 2.04
N LYS A 46 2.92 -4.15 2.00
CA LYS A 46 2.62 -5.03 3.14
C LYS A 46 3.74 -6.05 3.35
N ASP A 47 4.26 -6.61 2.27
CA ASP A 47 5.35 -7.59 2.31
C ASP A 47 6.66 -6.94 2.76
N GLN A 48 6.97 -5.72 2.29
CA GLN A 48 8.12 -4.94 2.78
C GLN A 48 8.04 -4.63 4.29
N ILE A 49 6.87 -4.24 4.80
CA ILE A 49 6.69 -4.04 6.25
C ILE A 49 6.93 -5.35 6.99
N HIS A 50 6.37 -6.46 6.48
CA HIS A 50 6.53 -7.77 7.10
C HIS A 50 7.99 -8.24 7.12
N ASP A 51 8.73 -8.00 6.04
CA ASP A 51 10.15 -8.30 5.96
C ASP A 51 10.96 -7.49 6.98
N ILE A 52 10.67 -6.20 7.12
CA ILE A 52 11.33 -5.33 8.11
C ILE A 52 10.97 -5.77 9.54
N GLU A 53 9.70 -6.08 9.81
CA GLU A 53 9.24 -6.58 11.12
C GLU A 53 9.86 -7.93 11.49
N THR A 54 10.11 -8.79 10.50
CA THR A 54 10.65 -10.15 10.72
C THR A 54 12.17 -10.15 10.85
N HIS A 55 12.87 -9.20 10.22
CA HIS A 55 14.34 -9.12 10.22
C HIS A 55 14.92 -8.08 11.21
N HIS A 56 14.10 -7.46 12.07
CA HIS A 56 14.51 -6.50 13.11
C HIS A 56 14.33 -7.10 14.51
#